data_AF-A0A625CJN5-F1
#
_entry.id   AF-A0A625CJN5-F1
#
_cell.length_a   1.000
_cell.length_b   1.000
_cell.length_c   1.000
_cell.angle_alpha   90.00
_cell.angle_beta   90.00
_cell.angle_gamma   90.00
#
_symmetry.space_group_name_H-M   'P 1'
#
loop_
_entity.id
_entity.type
_entity.pdbx_description
1 polymer ?
#
loop_
_entity_poly.entity_id
_entity_poly.type
_entity_poly.pdbx_seq_one_letter_code
_entity_poly.pdbx_strand_id
1 'polypeptide(L)'
;MKTTLNQAFIINKLSIDVKPELSSSGKVVFEANPDQKPYIVFDDHRDSPVGFGVKVSLTKKTYVIQRRVSSGDRSVSEGKKPSSVLKVKVGNVSDFPSIDQAA
;
A
#
# COMPACT_ATOMS: atom_id res chain seq x y z
N MET A 1 3.05 5.21 4.59
CA MET A 1 2.18 6.39 4.75
C MET A 1 0.74 6.08 4.32
N LYS A 2 -0.21 6.97 4.61
CA LYS A 2 -1.59 6.92 4.10
C LYS A 2 -1.93 8.23 3.37
N THR A 3 -2.68 8.16 2.28
CA THR A 3 -3.23 9.32 1.56
C THR A 3 -4.35 8.85 0.62
N THR A 4 -5.24 9.75 0.20
CA THR A 4 -6.32 9.41 -0.72
C THR A 4 -5.76 9.03 -2.08
N LEU A 5 -5.94 7.76 -2.46
CA LEU A 5 -5.47 7.27 -3.74
C LEU A 5 -6.51 7.55 -4.82
N ASN A 6 -6.06 8.05 -5.97
CA ASN A 6 -6.85 8.12 -7.19
C ASN A 6 -5.96 7.76 -8.39
N GLN A 7 -6.60 7.49 -9.53
CA GLN A 7 -5.91 7.00 -10.73
C GLN A 7 -4.79 7.94 -11.17
N ALA A 8 -5.06 9.25 -11.21
CA ALA A 8 -4.09 10.25 -11.64
C ALA A 8 -2.87 10.32 -10.70
N PHE A 9 -3.10 10.23 -9.39
CA PHE A 9 -2.03 10.21 -8.40
C PHE A 9 -1.16 8.95 -8.54
N ILE A 10 -1.79 7.79 -8.70
CA ILE A 10 -1.07 6.51 -8.83
C ILE A 10 -0.20 6.49 -10.10
N ILE A 11 -0.71 6.97 -11.23
CA ILE A 11 0.01 6.94 -12.51
C ILE A 11 1.09 8.04 -12.54
N ASN A 12 0.74 9.27 -12.17
CA ASN A 12 1.57 10.43 -12.48
C ASN A 12 2.48 10.88 -11.33
N LYS A 13 2.20 10.48 -10.08
CA LYS A 13 2.94 10.95 -8.90
C LYS A 13 3.76 9.87 -8.24
N LEU A 14 3.25 8.64 -8.18
CA LEU A 14 4.02 7.54 -7.64
C LEU A 14 5.08 7.13 -8.66
N SER A 15 6.34 6.97 -8.24
CA SER A 15 7.42 6.36 -9.03
C SER A 15 8.37 5.59 -8.11
N ILE A 16 9.21 4.71 -8.63
CA ILE A 16 10.22 4.08 -7.78
C ILE A 16 11.33 5.07 -7.39
N ASP A 17 11.57 6.11 -8.20
CA ASP A 17 12.66 7.08 -8.00
C ASP A 17 12.33 8.16 -6.96
N VAL A 18 11.04 8.32 -6.64
CA VAL A 18 10.57 9.25 -5.61
C VAL A 18 9.57 8.56 -4.70
N LYS A 19 9.66 8.80 -3.39
CA LYS A 19 8.72 8.26 -2.42
C LYS A 19 7.96 9.41 -1.75
N PRO A 20 6.66 9.23 -1.51
CA PRO A 20 5.91 10.19 -0.74
C PRO A 20 6.21 10.02 0.77
N GLU A 21 6.47 11.14 1.43
CA GLU A 21 6.81 11.25 2.84
C GLU A 21 5.96 12.35 3.48
N LEU A 22 5.81 12.30 4.81
CA LEU A 22 5.13 13.35 5.57
C LEU A 22 6.17 14.38 6.00
N SER A 23 5.98 15.64 5.60
CA SER A 23 6.78 16.75 6.11
C SER A 23 6.56 16.94 7.62
N SER A 24 7.43 17.75 8.24
CA SER A 24 7.27 18.20 9.63
C SER A 24 5.94 18.93 9.90
N SER A 25 5.32 19.49 8.85
CA SER A 25 4.00 20.13 8.88
C SER A 25 2.83 19.18 8.56
N GLY A 26 3.09 17.88 8.39
CA GLY A 26 2.08 16.87 8.10
C GLY A 26 1.59 16.88 6.64
N LYS A 27 2.26 17.59 5.74
CA LYS A 27 1.94 17.60 4.31
C LYS A 27 2.64 16.46 3.60
N VAL A 28 2.00 15.89 2.59
CA VAL A 28 2.65 14.91 1.72
C VAL A 28 3.63 15.64 0.79
N VAL A 29 4.90 15.30 0.89
CA VAL A 29 5.98 15.75 0.01
C VAL A 29 6.61 14.55 -0.68
N PHE A 30 7.23 14.75 -1.85
CA PHE A 30 7.90 13.68 -2.57
C PHE A 30 9.41 13.87 -2.46
N GLU A 31 10.07 12.89 -1.87
CA GLU A 31 11.52 12.89 -1.69
C GLU A 31 12.17 11.87 -2.64
N ALA A 32 13.43 12.11 -2.99
CA ALA A 32 14.20 11.17 -3.79
C ALA A 32 14.31 9.81 -3.06
N ASN A 33 14.22 8.73 -3.84
CA ASN A 33 14.43 7.36 -3.38
C ASN A 33 15.68 6.78 -4.06
N PRO A 34 16.90 7.20 -3.63
CA PRO A 34 18.14 6.87 -4.33
C PRO A 34 18.41 5.36 -4.38
N ASP A 35 17.99 4.61 -3.36
CA ASP A 35 18.13 3.16 -3.31
C ASP A 35 17.05 2.42 -4.12
N GLN A 36 16.11 3.16 -4.74
CA GLN A 36 14.95 2.63 -5.45
C GLN A 36 14.21 1.56 -4.65
N LYS A 37 14.15 1.73 -3.32
CA LYS A 37 13.56 0.75 -2.42
C LYS A 37 12.05 0.70 -2.63
N PRO A 38 11.45 -0.48 -2.85
CA PRO A 38 10.00 -0.60 -2.98
C PRO A 38 9.27 -0.09 -1.74
N TYR A 39 8.17 0.62 -1.95
CA TYR A 39 7.35 1.19 -0.88
C TYR A 39 5.85 0.94 -1.13
N ILE A 40 5.05 1.15 -0.09
CA ILE A 40 3.59 1.02 -0.15
C ILE A 40 2.95 2.32 0.33
N VAL A 41 2.01 2.82 -0.47
CA VAL A 41 1.11 3.91 -0.09
C VAL A 41 -0.27 3.29 0.14
N PHE A 42 -0.79 3.45 1.36
CA PHE A 42 -2.12 2.95 1.69
C PHE A 42 -3.17 4.01 1.43
N ASP A 43 -4.35 3.58 0.98
CA ASP A 43 -5.49 4.47 0.80
C ASP A 43 -6.09 4.85 2.16
N ASP A 44 -6.57 6.09 2.26
CA ASP A 44 -7.35 6.60 3.38
C ASP A 44 -8.80 6.94 3.00
N HIS A 45 -9.20 6.73 1.74
CA HIS A 45 -10.57 6.92 1.31
C HIS A 45 -11.51 6.05 2.15
N ARG A 46 -12.62 6.63 2.62
CA ARG A 46 -13.56 5.98 3.54
C ARG A 46 -14.13 4.68 2.98
N ASP A 47 -14.39 4.67 1.68
CA ASP A 47 -15.02 3.54 0.98
C ASP A 47 -14.00 2.52 0.47
N SER A 48 -12.69 2.79 0.61
CA SER A 48 -11.64 1.85 0.22
C SER A 48 -11.58 0.66 1.19
N PRO A 49 -11.29 -0.56 0.71
CA PRO A 49 -11.07 -1.71 1.58
C PRO A 49 -10.01 -1.42 2.63
N VAL A 50 -10.23 -1.95 3.84
CA VAL A 50 -9.30 -1.77 4.95
C VAL A 50 -7.93 -2.34 4.59
N GLY A 51 -6.93 -1.45 4.58
CA GLY A 51 -5.55 -1.80 4.27
C GLY A 51 -5.23 -1.92 2.78
N PHE A 52 -6.13 -1.48 1.92
CA PHE A 52 -5.86 -1.31 0.50
C PHE A 52 -4.75 -0.28 0.27
N GLY A 53 -3.96 -0.50 -0.78
CA GLY A 53 -2.89 0.41 -1.16
C GLY A 53 -2.20 -0.01 -2.44
N VAL A 54 -1.23 0.80 -2.85
CA VAL A 54 -0.39 0.55 -4.01
C VAL A 54 1.05 0.32 -3.56
N LYS A 55 1.58 -0.86 -3.89
CA LYS A 55 3.00 -1.16 -3.83
C LYS A 55 3.69 -0.66 -5.10
N VAL A 56 4.66 0.22 -4.94
CA VAL A 56 5.53 0.68 -6.02
C VAL A 56 6.82 -0.11 -5.96
N SER A 57 7.16 -0.78 -7.06
CA SER A 57 8.40 -1.54 -7.22
C SER A 57 9.13 -1.07 -8.47
N LEU A 58 10.38 -1.51 -8.64
CA LEU A 58 11.24 -1.17 -9.78
C LEU A 58 10.55 -1.34 -11.13
N THR A 59 9.81 -2.44 -11.31
CA THR A 59 9.24 -2.80 -12.62
C THR A 59 7.77 -2.48 -12.77
N LYS A 60 7.03 -2.36 -11.67
CA LYS A 60 5.57 -2.21 -11.72
C LYS A 60 4.98 -1.67 -10.43
N LYS A 61 3.78 -1.12 -10.57
CA LYS A 61 2.88 -0.79 -9.47
C LYS A 61 1.85 -1.90 -9.29
N THR A 62 1.54 -2.22 -8.05
CA THR A 62 0.66 -3.35 -7.73
C THR A 62 -0.32 -2.94 -6.64
N TYR A 63 -1.61 -3.22 -6.84
CA TYR A 63 -2.60 -3.09 -5.77
C TYR A 63 -2.40 -4.21 -4.74
N VAL A 64 -2.50 -3.85 -3.47
CA VAL A 64 -2.31 -4.76 -2.33
C VAL A 64 -3.37 -4.48 -1.27
N ILE A 65 -3.71 -5.52 -0.50
CA ILE A 65 -4.50 -5.39 0.73
C ILE A 65 -3.66 -5.94 1.88
N GLN A 66 -3.47 -5.13 2.92
CA GLN A 66 -2.78 -5.49 4.14
C GLN A 66 -3.76 -5.53 5.33
N ARG A 67 -4.09 -6.73 5.80
CA ARG A 67 -5.02 -6.95 6.91
C ARG A 67 -4.31 -7.54 8.12
N ARG A 68 -4.64 -7.05 9.33
CA ARG A 68 -4.32 -7.74 10.58
C ARG A 68 -5.30 -8.88 10.78
N VAL A 69 -4.81 -10.09 11.05
CA VAL A 69 -5.64 -11.22 11.44
C VAL A 69 -5.31 -11.65 12.86
N SER A 70 -6.36 -11.95 13.63
CA SER A 70 -6.23 -12.63 14.92
C SER A 70 -5.74 -14.05 14.67
N SER A 71 -4.90 -14.58 15.57
CA SER A 71 -4.29 -15.91 15.47
C SER A 71 -5.30 -17.07 15.68
N GLY A 72 -6.58 -16.89 15.30
CA GLY A 72 -7.68 -17.80 15.63
C GLY A 72 -7.65 -19.15 14.91
N ASP A 73 -7.10 -19.22 13.69
CA ASP A 73 -7.12 -20.44 12.86
C ASP A 73 -5.75 -21.14 12.75
N ARG A 74 -4.77 -20.72 13.56
CA ARG A 74 -3.53 -21.48 13.70
C ARG A 74 -3.46 -21.99 15.13
N SER A 75 -3.55 -23.31 15.28
CA SER A 75 -3.12 -23.99 16.50
C SER A 75 -1.64 -23.67 16.71
N VAL A 76 -1.36 -22.61 17.47
CA VAL A 76 0.01 -22.26 17.87
C VAL A 76 0.11 -22.64 19.34
N SER A 77 0.87 -23.70 19.58
CA SER A 77 1.35 -24.11 20.90
C SER A 77 2.02 -22.91 21.59
N GLU A 78 1.49 -22.58 22.76
CA GLU A 78 2.06 -21.77 23.85
C GLU A 78 3.03 -20.61 23.54
N GLY A 79 2.60 -19.40 23.93
CA GLY A 79 3.48 -18.28 24.25
C GLY A 79 3.57 -17.21 23.16
N LYS A 80 2.86 -16.09 23.37
CA LYS A 80 2.66 -14.94 22.44
C LYS A 80 1.82 -15.28 21.20
N LYS A 81 0.61 -14.71 21.11
CA LYS A 81 -0.10 -14.55 19.83
C LYS A 81 0.46 -13.34 19.10
N PRO A 82 1.39 -13.45 18.13
CA PRO A 82 1.62 -12.33 17.24
C PRO A 82 0.37 -12.14 16.40
N SER A 83 -0.24 -10.95 16.45
CA SER A 83 -1.20 -10.55 15.42
C SER A 83 -0.50 -10.71 14.07
N SER A 84 -0.90 -11.68 13.25
CA SER A 84 -0.23 -11.87 11.96
C SER A 84 -0.80 -10.87 10.97
N VAL A 85 0.07 -10.26 10.17
CA VAL A 85 -0.33 -9.32 9.13
C VAL A 85 -0.30 -10.07 7.80
N LEU A 86 -1.48 -10.29 7.21
CA LEU A 86 -1.60 -10.85 5.87
C LEU A 86 -1.48 -9.72 4.86
N LYS A 87 -0.61 -9.89 3.86
CA LYS A 87 -0.52 -9.01 2.70
C LYS A 87 -0.87 -9.81 1.46
N VAL A 88 -1.92 -9.39 0.78
CA VAL A 88 -2.41 -10.03 -0.44
C VAL A 88 -2.18 -9.09 -1.60
N LYS A 89 -1.67 -9.62 -2.71
CA LYS A 89 -1.61 -8.90 -3.99
C LYS A 89 -2.98 -9.00 -4.66
N VAL A 90 -3.56 -7.86 -5.04
CA VAL A 90 -4.82 -7.81 -5.81
C VAL A 90 -4.52 -7.99 -7.30
N GLY A 91 -3.62 -7.17 -7.86
CA GLY A 91 -3.22 -7.23 -9.27
C GLY A 91 -2.26 -6.09 -9.63
N ASN A 92 -1.69 -6.08 -10.84
CA ASN A 92 -0.86 -4.93 -11.24
C ASN A 92 -1.78 -3.75 -11.58
N VAL A 93 -1.32 -2.53 -11.37
CA VAL A 93 -2.14 -1.32 -11.65
C VAL A 93 -2.52 -1.25 -13.13
N SER A 94 -1.64 -1.71 -14.03
CA SER A 94 -1.89 -1.78 -15.48
C SER A 94 -3.03 -2.71 -15.87
N ASP A 95 -3.42 -3.64 -14.98
CA ASP A 95 -4.42 -4.65 -15.26
C ASP A 95 -5.85 -4.10 -15.06
N PHE A 96 -5.98 -2.89 -14.50
CA PHE A 96 -7.27 -2.26 -14.17
C PHE A 96 -7.45 -0.92 -14.90
N PRO A 97 -8.60 -0.66 -15.55
CA PRO A 97 -8.94 0.62 -16.14
C PRO A 97 -9.02 1.77 -15.11
N SER A 98 -9.47 1.47 -13.90
CA SER A 98 -9.58 2.42 -12.79
C SER A 98 -9.34 1.75 -11.44
N ILE A 99 -9.00 2.57 -10.44
CA ILE A 99 -8.82 2.13 -9.05
C ILE A 99 -10.08 1.47 -8.48
N ASP A 100 -11.27 1.91 -8.89
CA ASP A 100 -12.57 1.39 -8.40
C ASP A 100 -12.82 -0.07 -8.80
N GLN A 101 -12.09 -0.60 -9.80
CA GLN A 101 -12.17 -2.02 -10.17
C GLN A 101 -11.23 -2.91 -9.35
N ALA A 102 -10.33 -2.31 -8.58
CA ALA A 102 -9.35 -2.99 -7.74
C ALA A 102 -9.63 -2.85 -6.23
N ALA A 103 -10.41 -1.84 -5.85
CA ALA A 103 -10.85 -1.54 -4.49
C ALA A 103 -12.26 -2.10 -4.25
#